data_AF-A0A9W3JGH4-F1
#
_entry.id   AF-A0A9W3JGH4-F1
#
_cell.length_a   1.000
_cell.length_b   1.000
_cell.length_c   1.000
_cell.angle_alpha   90.00
_cell.angle_beta   90.00
_cell.angle_gamma   90.00
#
_symmetry.space_group_name_H-M   'P 1'
#
loop_
_entity.id
_entity.type
_entity.pdbx_description
1 polymer ?
#
loop_
_entity_poly.entity_id
_entity_poly.type
_entity_poly.pdbx_seq_one_letter_code
_entity_poly.pdbx_strand_id
1 'polypeptide(L)' 'MVVTVEPGIYIPNWGGCRIEDDIVITKGGYDVITKSNRELIVIPC' A
#
# COMPACT_ATOMS: atom_id res chain seq x y z
N MET A 1 0.99 17.84 3.63
CA MET A 1 1.70 16.80 4.41
C MET A 1 1.73 15.54 3.56
N VAL A 2 2.83 14.80 3.55
CA VAL A 2 2.93 13.51 2.84
C VAL A 2 3.07 12.42 3.89
N VAL A 3 2.30 11.34 3.75
CA VAL A 3 2.29 10.20 4.67
C VAL A 3 2.12 8.90 3.89
N THR A 4 2.60 7.80 4.47
CA THR A 4 2.32 6.45 3.99
C THR A 4 1.00 5.95 4.58
N VAL A 5 0.26 5.19 3.78
CA VAL A 5 -0.90 4.40 4.22
C VAL A 5 -0.58 2.95 3.92
N GLU A 6 -0.18 2.20 4.94
CA GLU A 6 0.49 0.90 4.77
C GLU A 6 -0.02 -0.24 5.67
N PRO A 7 -1.32 -0.60 5.63
CA PRO A 7 -1.82 -1.71 6.41
C PRO A 7 -1.15 -3.04 6.03
N GLY A 8 -0.78 -3.83 7.05
CA GLY A 8 -0.18 -5.14 6.86
C GLY A 8 -0.74 -6.20 7.81
N ILE A 9 -0.83 -7.43 7.30
CA ILE A 9 -1.19 -8.62 8.07
C ILE A 9 -0.02 -9.59 8.02
N TYR A 10 0.37 -10.09 9.19
CA TYR A 10 1.49 -11.02 9.34
C TYR A 10 1.02 -12.23 10.15
N ILE A 11 1.21 -13.42 9.59
CA ILE A 11 0.83 -14.68 10.20
C ILE A 11 2.12 -15.44 10.54
N PRO A 12 2.41 -15.66 11.83
CA PRO A 12 3.62 -16.34 12.27
C PRO A 12 3.81 -17.68 11.55
N ASN A 13 5.05 -17.94 11.10
CA ASN A 13 5.46 -19.17 10.41
C ASN A 13 4.76 -19.45 9.06
N TRP A 14 4.00 -18.50 8.51
CA TRP A 14 3.37 -18.66 7.18
C TRP A 14 3.79 -17.55 6.21
N GLY A 15 3.69 -16.29 6.62
CA GLY A 15 4.05 -15.16 5.78
C GLY A 15 3.30 -13.89 6.17
N GLY A 16 3.27 -12.92 5.27
CA GLY A 16 2.53 -11.68 5.45
C GLY A 16 2.41 -10.89 4.17
N CYS A 17 1.52 -9.91 4.18
CA CYS A 17 1.31 -8.98 3.08
C CYS A 17 1.15 -7.58 3.66
N ARG A 18 1.72 -6.59 2.99
CA ARG A 18 1.52 -5.16 3.23
C ARG A 18 1.31 -4.49 1.89
N ILE A 19 0.27 -3.67 1.79
CA ILE A 19 0.02 -2.80 0.63
C ILE A 19 0.26 -1.38 1.11
N GLU A 20 1.03 -0.61 0.36
CA GLU A 20 1.51 0.71 0.75
C GLU A 20 1.28 1.72 -0.36
N ASP A 21 0.73 2.87 0.01
CA ASP A 21 0.63 4.05 -0.84
C ASP A 21 1.21 5.27 -0.14
N ASP A 22 1.89 6.11 -0.92
CA ASP A 22 2.18 7.48 -0.53
C ASP A 22 0.98 8.36 -0.91
N ILE A 23 0.53 9.16 0.05
CA ILE A 23 -0.55 10.14 -0.15
C ILE A 23 -0.11 11.54 0.26
N VAL A 24 -0.61 12.54 -0.46
CA VAL A 24 -0.51 13.95 -0.06
C VAL A 24 -1.84 14.42 0.50
N ILE A 25 -1.83 14.90 1.75
CA ILE A 25 -3.00 15.52 2.37
C ILE A 25 -3.18 16.92 1.77
N THR A 26 -4.36 17.17 1.21
CA THR A 26 -4.77 18.44 0.61
C THR A 26 -5.83 19.12 1.48
N LYS A 27 -6.24 20.33 1.10
CA LYS A 27 -7.27 21.08 1.85
C LYS A 27 -8.64 20.36 1.87
N GLY A 28 -8.95 19.56 0.85
CA GLY A 28 -10.24 18.90 0.68
C GLY A 28 -10.24 17.39 0.94
N GLY A 29 -9.09 16.79 1.26
CA GLY A 29 -8.94 15.35 1.38
C GLY A 29 -7.49 14.93 1.19
N TYR A 30 -7.27 13.97 0.30
CA TYR A 30 -5.94 13.48 -0.05
C TYR A 30 -5.88 13.09 -1.53
N ASP A 31 -4.68 13.14 -2.11
CA ASP A 31 -4.37 12.56 -3.41
C ASP A 31 -3.37 11.42 -3.24
N VAL A 32 -3.59 10.31 -3.96
CA VAL A 32 -2.65 9.19 -3.98
C VAL A 32 -1.63 9.42 -5.08
N ILE A 33 -0.34 9.40 -4.74
CA ILE A 33 0.75 9.63 -5.70
C ILE A 33 1.38 8.31 -6.18
N THR A 34 1.26 7.23 -5.41
CA THR A 34 1.64 5.88 -5.84
C THR A 34 0.64 5.32 -6.85
N LYS A 35 1.16 4.87 -8.01
CA LYS A 35 0.34 4.38 -9.15
C LYS A 35 0.43 2.87 -9.37
N SER A 36 1.25 2.17 -8.59
CA SER A 36 1.39 0.72 -8.68
C SER A 36 0.05 0.02 -8.43
N ASN A 37 -0.12 -1.15 -9.04
CA ASN A 37 -1.30 -1.97 -8.79
C ASN A 37 -1.30 -2.47 -7.33
N ARG A 38 -2.48 -2.51 -6.71
CA ARG A 38 -2.72 -2.97 -5.34
C ARG A 38 -3.22 -4.41 -5.29
N GLU A 39 -3.56 -4.97 -6.44
CA GLU A 39 -3.97 -6.37 -6.56
C GLU A 39 -2.77 -7.31 -6.46
N LEU A 40 -3.04 -8.54 -6.03
CA LEU A 40 -2.03 -9.60 -6.04
C LEU A 40 -1.63 -9.94 -7.48
N ILE A 41 -0.38 -9.64 -7.83
CA ILE A 41 0.21 -10.05 -9.11
C ILE A 41 1.05 -11.31 -8.88
N VAL A 42 0.70 -12.39 -9.56
CA VAL A 42 1.46 -13.65 -9.54
C VAL A 42 2.42 -13.66 -10.72
N ILE A 43 3.73 -13.68 -10.43
CA ILE A 43 4.76 -13.78 -11.46
C ILE A 43 5.03 -15.26 -11.75
N PRO A 44 4.86 -15.73 -13.00
CA PRO A 44 5.17 -17.11 -13.35
C PRO A 44 6.68 -17.36 -13.28
N CYS A 45 7.05 -18.58 -12.90
CA CYS A 45 8.41 -19.09 -12.90
C CYS A 45 8.88 -19.53 -14.29
#